data_AF-A0A834DLW4-F1
#
_entry.id   AF-A0A834DLW4-F1
#
_cell.length_a   1.000
_cell.length_b   1.000
_cell.length_c   1.000
_cell.angle_alpha   90.00
_cell.angle_beta   90.00
_cell.angle_gamma   90.00
#
_symmetry.space_group_name_H-M   'P 1'
#
loop_
_entity.id
_entity.type
_entity.pdbx_description
1 polymer ?
#
loop_
_entity_poly.entity_id
_entity_poly.type
_entity_poly.pdbx_seq_one_letter_code
_entity_poly.pdbx_strand_id
1 'polypeptide(L)'
;MVVKTFMDMDQDSEEEKELYLNLALHLASDFFLKHPDKDVRLLVACCLADIFRIYAPEAPYTSPDKLKDIFMFITRQLKGLEDTKSPQFNRYFYLLENIAWVKSYNICFELEDSNEIFTQLYRTLFSVINNGHNQKVHMHMVDLMSSIICEGDTVSQELLDTVLVNLVPAHKVCISLY
;
A
#
# COMPACT_ATOMS: atom_id res chain seq x y z
N MET A 1 11.21 1.48 -18.78
CA MET A 1 10.28 1.61 -19.92
C MET A 1 8.84 1.53 -19.44
N VAL A 2 8.41 0.44 -18.81
CA VAL A 2 7.02 0.25 -18.32
C VAL A 2 6.50 1.37 -17.40
N VAL A 3 7.27 1.78 -16.37
CA VAL A 3 6.85 2.85 -15.44
C VAL A 3 6.67 4.21 -16.13
N LYS A 4 7.42 4.45 -17.21
CA LYS A 4 7.35 5.71 -17.95
C LYS A 4 6.13 5.76 -18.88
N THR A 5 5.71 4.60 -19.39
CA THR A 5 4.48 4.45 -20.17
C THR A 5 3.24 4.79 -19.33
N PHE A 6 3.25 4.52 -18.02
CA PHE A 6 2.14 4.78 -17.11
C PHE A 6 1.94 6.24 -16.68
N MET A 7 2.87 7.15 -17.00
CA MET A 7 2.81 8.56 -16.57
C MET A 7 2.15 9.50 -17.58
N ASP A 8 2.02 9.10 -18.85
CA ASP A 8 1.70 10.00 -19.97
C ASP A 8 0.35 9.71 -20.66
N MET A 9 -0.55 8.90 -20.09
CA MET A 9 -1.73 8.40 -20.83
C MET A 9 -3.07 8.89 -20.28
N ASP A 10 -3.82 9.59 -21.16
CA ASP A 10 -5.19 10.10 -20.95
C ASP A 10 -6.21 8.99 -20.68
N GLN A 11 -7.25 9.33 -19.90
CA GLN A 11 -8.19 8.40 -19.24
C GLN A 11 -9.35 7.85 -20.11
N ASP A 12 -9.37 8.11 -21.43
CA ASP A 12 -10.62 8.21 -22.20
C ASP A 12 -10.96 7.08 -23.21
N SER A 13 -10.25 5.95 -23.24
CA SER A 13 -10.68 4.81 -24.09
C SER A 13 -11.14 3.58 -23.29
N GLU A 14 -12.39 3.15 -23.49
CA GLU A 14 -12.97 1.95 -22.85
C GLU A 14 -12.23 0.66 -23.24
N GLU A 15 -11.64 0.60 -24.45
CA GLU A 15 -10.80 -0.52 -24.91
C GLU A 15 -9.49 -0.66 -24.11
N GLU A 16 -8.87 0.45 -23.68
CA GLU A 16 -7.70 0.40 -22.81
C GLU A 16 -8.06 -0.10 -21.40
N LYS A 17 -9.25 0.22 -20.89
CA LYS A 17 -9.75 -0.29 -19.59
C LYS A 17 -10.03 -1.79 -19.60
N GLU A 18 -10.41 -2.41 -20.72
CA GLU A 18 -10.46 -3.89 -20.79
C GLU A 18 -9.05 -4.51 -20.89
N LEU A 19 -8.13 -3.83 -21.56
CA LEU A 19 -6.76 -4.32 -21.77
C LEU A 19 -5.98 -4.42 -20.45
N TYR A 20 -6.09 -3.41 -19.59
CA TYR A 20 -5.40 -3.42 -18.29
C TYR A 20 -6.02 -4.37 -17.27
N LEU A 21 -7.30 -4.74 -17.41
CA LEU A 21 -7.96 -5.67 -16.49
C LEU A 21 -7.35 -7.07 -16.57
N ASN A 22 -7.10 -7.56 -17.79
CA ASN A 22 -6.45 -8.86 -17.98
C ASN A 22 -5.02 -8.88 -17.42
N LEU A 23 -4.28 -7.78 -17.62
CA LEU A 23 -2.96 -7.61 -17.01
C LEU A 23 -3.03 -7.57 -15.48
N ALA A 24 -4.01 -6.83 -14.94
CA ALA A 24 -4.26 -6.71 -13.50
C ALA A 24 -4.51 -8.08 -12.85
N LEU A 25 -5.40 -8.88 -13.44
CA LEU A 25 -5.69 -10.23 -12.97
C LEU A 25 -4.47 -11.16 -13.08
N HIS A 26 -3.69 -11.04 -14.15
CA HIS A 26 -2.48 -11.82 -14.32
C HIS A 26 -1.42 -11.48 -13.25
N LEU A 27 -1.18 -10.19 -13.00
CA LEU A 27 -0.25 -9.71 -11.97
C LEU A 27 -0.73 -10.06 -10.54
N ALA A 28 -2.04 -10.13 -10.32
CA ALA A 28 -2.64 -10.55 -9.06
C ALA A 28 -2.73 -12.08 -8.86
N SER A 29 -2.13 -12.86 -9.76
CA SER A 29 -2.04 -14.31 -9.62
C SER A 29 -0.99 -14.73 -8.58
N ASP A 30 -1.20 -15.89 -7.96
CA ASP A 30 -0.27 -16.45 -6.97
C ASP A 30 1.16 -16.61 -7.51
N PHE A 31 1.31 -16.85 -8.82
CA PHE A 31 2.61 -16.93 -9.47
C PHE A 31 3.46 -15.66 -9.26
N PHE A 32 2.85 -14.47 -9.38
CA PHE A 32 3.54 -13.20 -9.18
C PHE A 32 3.54 -12.75 -7.72
N LEU A 33 2.41 -12.89 -7.02
CA LEU A 33 2.29 -12.44 -5.62
C LEU A 33 3.22 -13.24 -4.67
N LYS A 34 3.48 -14.51 -5.00
CA LYS A 34 4.36 -15.42 -4.24
C LYS A 34 5.66 -15.72 -4.97
N HIS A 35 6.01 -14.92 -6.00
CA HIS A 35 7.23 -15.12 -6.78
C HIS A 35 8.46 -15.14 -5.85
N PRO A 36 9.45 -16.03 -6.03
CA PRO A 36 10.58 -16.16 -5.10
C PRO A 36 11.48 -14.92 -5.05
N ASP A 37 11.65 -14.24 -6.17
CA ASP A 37 12.44 -13.01 -6.27
C ASP A 37 11.69 -11.81 -5.66
N LYS A 38 12.34 -11.14 -4.69
CA LYS A 38 11.80 -9.97 -3.99
C LYS A 38 11.64 -8.74 -4.89
N ASP A 39 12.53 -8.55 -5.87
CA ASP A 39 12.51 -7.40 -6.76
C ASP A 39 11.36 -7.55 -7.76
N VAL A 40 11.08 -8.78 -8.20
CA VAL A 40 9.86 -9.09 -8.99
C VAL A 40 8.61 -8.74 -8.19
N ARG A 41 8.51 -9.17 -6.92
CA ARG A 41 7.35 -8.84 -6.07
C ARG A 41 7.19 -7.33 -5.87
N LEU A 42 8.27 -6.61 -5.66
CA LEU A 42 8.23 -5.14 -5.54
C LEU A 42 7.71 -4.49 -6.82
N LEU A 43 8.22 -4.91 -7.99
CA LEU A 43 7.74 -4.41 -9.28
C LEU A 43 6.25 -4.70 -9.50
N VAL A 44 5.80 -5.91 -9.15
CA VAL A 44 4.39 -6.29 -9.22
C VAL A 44 3.54 -5.38 -8.33
N ALA A 45 3.98 -5.10 -7.10
CA ALA A 45 3.25 -4.19 -6.21
C ALA A 45 3.15 -2.76 -6.77
N CYS A 46 4.23 -2.24 -7.36
CA CYS A 46 4.19 -0.94 -8.04
C CYS A 46 3.17 -0.94 -9.20
N CYS A 47 3.17 -1.99 -10.04
CA CYS A 47 2.21 -2.10 -11.14
C CYS A 47 0.76 -2.20 -10.64
N LEU A 48 0.49 -2.95 -9.57
CA LEU A 48 -0.84 -3.04 -8.99
C LEU A 48 -1.30 -1.69 -8.42
N ALA A 49 -0.41 -0.91 -7.80
CA ALA A 49 -0.70 0.44 -7.34
C ALA A 49 -1.01 1.40 -8.51
N ASP A 50 -0.25 1.33 -9.61
CA ASP A 50 -0.54 2.08 -10.82
C ASP A 50 -1.89 1.71 -11.45
N ILE A 51 -2.26 0.43 -11.40
CA ILE A 51 -3.58 -0.02 -11.86
C ILE A 51 -4.68 0.59 -10.99
N PHE A 52 -4.56 0.57 -9.66
CA PHE A 52 -5.54 1.27 -8.81
C PHE A 52 -5.65 2.76 -9.14
N ARG A 53 -4.52 3.42 -9.46
CA ARG A 53 -4.52 4.81 -9.90
C ARG A 53 -5.28 5.04 -11.20
N ILE A 54 -5.12 4.15 -12.18
CA ILE A 54 -5.76 4.27 -13.50
C ILE A 54 -7.28 4.12 -13.41
N TYR A 55 -7.75 3.17 -12.60
CA TYR A 55 -9.18 2.87 -12.50
C TYR A 55 -9.91 3.74 -11.48
N ALA A 56 -9.19 4.44 -10.60
CA ALA A 56 -9.80 5.34 -9.62
C ALA A 56 -10.84 6.27 -10.29
N PRO A 57 -12.04 6.41 -9.70
CA PRO A 57 -12.38 6.07 -8.31
C PRO A 57 -12.79 4.60 -8.08
N GLU A 58 -13.02 3.80 -9.11
CA GLU A 58 -13.50 2.42 -8.98
C GLU A 58 -12.35 1.41 -9.07
N ALA A 59 -12.43 0.29 -8.36
CA ALA A 59 -11.44 -0.77 -8.49
C ALA A 59 -11.78 -1.70 -9.66
N PRO A 60 -10.80 -2.15 -10.47
CA PRO A 60 -11.07 -3.05 -11.58
C PRO A 60 -11.42 -4.48 -11.13
N TYR A 61 -11.18 -4.81 -9.86
CA TYR A 61 -11.37 -6.14 -9.32
C TYR A 61 -12.72 -6.27 -8.64
N THR A 62 -13.52 -7.24 -9.07
CA THR A 62 -14.87 -7.48 -8.55
C THR A 62 -14.92 -8.51 -7.40
N SER A 63 -13.81 -9.21 -7.13
CA SER A 63 -13.73 -10.22 -6.07
C SER A 63 -13.17 -9.61 -4.77
N PRO A 64 -13.95 -9.59 -3.67
CA PRO A 64 -13.48 -9.11 -2.36
C PRO A 64 -12.23 -9.85 -1.86
N ASP A 65 -12.19 -11.17 -1.99
CA ASP A 65 -11.03 -12.00 -1.61
C ASP A 65 -9.77 -11.60 -2.38
N LYS A 66 -9.93 -11.30 -3.69
CA LYS A 66 -8.81 -10.87 -4.53
C LYS A 66 -8.29 -9.50 -4.12
N LEU A 67 -9.18 -8.56 -3.78
CA LEU A 67 -8.79 -7.26 -3.26
C LEU A 67 -8.02 -7.42 -1.95
N LYS A 68 -8.51 -8.24 -1.02
CA LYS A 68 -7.81 -8.56 0.23
C LYS A 68 -6.40 -9.10 -0.04
N ASP A 69 -6.25 -10.11 -0.90
CA ASP A 69 -4.95 -10.68 -1.28
C ASP A 69 -3.97 -9.61 -1.77
N ILE A 70 -4.44 -8.72 -2.65
CA ILE A 70 -3.64 -7.65 -3.26
C ILE A 70 -3.21 -6.64 -2.19
N PHE A 71 -4.11 -6.14 -1.35
CA PHE A 71 -3.76 -5.16 -0.32
C PHE A 71 -2.85 -5.75 0.76
N MET A 72 -3.05 -7.02 1.14
CA MET A 72 -2.13 -7.73 2.03
C MET A 72 -0.76 -7.96 1.37
N PHE A 73 -0.71 -8.18 0.06
CA PHE A 73 0.53 -8.25 -0.70
C PHE A 73 1.27 -6.91 -0.77
N ILE A 74 0.57 -5.81 -1.09
CA ILE A 74 1.12 -4.46 -1.11
C ILE A 74 1.65 -4.08 0.27
N THR A 75 0.85 -4.32 1.33
CA THR A 75 1.26 -4.10 2.72
C THR A 75 2.59 -4.81 3.03
N ARG A 76 2.75 -6.07 2.62
CA ARG A 76 4.00 -6.82 2.83
C ARG A 76 5.20 -6.17 2.14
N GLN A 77 5.03 -5.53 0.99
CA GLN A 77 6.14 -4.85 0.32
C GLN A 77 6.58 -3.59 1.07
N LEU A 78 5.69 -2.92 1.80
CA LEU A 78 6.05 -1.73 2.58
C LEU A 78 7.07 -2.01 3.69
N LYS A 79 7.28 -3.29 4.08
CA LYS A 79 8.40 -3.69 4.96
C LYS A 79 9.76 -3.27 4.42
N GLY A 80 9.93 -3.18 3.11
CA GLY A 80 11.18 -2.73 2.49
C GLY A 80 11.55 -1.29 2.77
N LEU A 81 10.65 -0.49 3.33
CA LEU A 81 10.94 0.87 3.80
C LEU A 81 11.87 0.87 5.03
N GLU A 82 12.01 -0.23 5.76
CA GLU A 82 12.90 -0.29 6.94
C GLU A 82 14.35 0.09 6.60
N ASP A 83 14.87 -0.39 5.45
CA ASP A 83 16.23 -0.14 5.00
C ASP A 83 16.31 1.06 4.04
N THR A 84 16.52 2.25 4.61
CA THR A 84 16.63 3.52 3.86
C THR A 84 17.88 3.62 2.99
N LYS A 85 18.83 2.69 3.13
CA LYS A 85 20.08 2.63 2.35
C LYS A 85 20.01 1.60 1.23
N SER A 86 18.94 0.83 1.16
CA SER A 86 18.72 -0.16 0.11
C SER A 86 18.73 0.48 -1.29
N PRO A 87 19.38 -0.14 -2.30
CA PRO A 87 19.30 0.32 -3.68
C PRO A 87 17.86 0.32 -4.22
N GLN A 88 16.97 -0.47 -3.64
CA GLN A 88 15.55 -0.55 -3.99
C GLN A 88 14.67 0.46 -3.24
N PHE A 89 15.22 1.23 -2.29
CA PHE A 89 14.43 2.13 -1.43
C PHE A 89 13.52 3.08 -2.23
N ASN A 90 14.04 3.65 -3.32
CA ASN A 90 13.26 4.55 -4.18
C ASN A 90 12.00 3.88 -4.76
N ARG A 91 12.01 2.56 -4.98
CA ARG A 91 10.83 1.82 -5.45
C ARG A 91 9.81 1.59 -4.33
N TYR A 92 10.27 1.29 -3.11
CA TYR A 92 9.38 1.21 -1.95
C TYR A 92 8.76 2.57 -1.62
N PHE A 93 9.55 3.64 -1.71
CA PHE A 93 9.06 5.00 -1.55
C PHE A 93 8.03 5.36 -2.61
N TYR A 94 8.30 5.05 -3.88
CA TYR A 94 7.34 5.24 -4.97
C TYR A 94 6.02 4.49 -4.72
N LEU A 95 6.10 3.23 -4.26
CA LEU A 95 4.91 2.45 -3.92
C LEU A 95 4.09 3.15 -2.84
N LEU A 96 4.73 3.60 -1.75
CA LEU A 96 4.08 4.32 -0.65
C LEU A 96 3.45 5.64 -1.13
N GLU A 97 4.20 6.44 -1.88
CA GLU A 97 3.74 7.73 -2.43
C GLU A 97 2.50 7.53 -3.29
N ASN A 98 2.50 6.54 -4.18
CA ASN A 98 1.38 6.24 -5.08
C ASN A 98 0.12 5.84 -4.30
N ILE A 99 0.21 4.84 -3.39
CA ILE A 99 -0.95 4.39 -2.63
C ILE A 99 -1.50 5.46 -1.67
N ALA A 100 -0.64 6.33 -1.13
CA ALA A 100 -1.06 7.44 -0.28
C ALA A 100 -1.76 8.53 -1.08
N TRP A 101 -1.22 8.89 -2.25
CA TRP A 101 -1.79 9.91 -3.13
C TRP A 101 -3.15 9.48 -3.70
N VAL A 102 -3.26 8.23 -4.18
CA VAL A 102 -4.53 7.66 -4.67
C VAL A 102 -5.50 7.36 -3.54
N LYS A 103 -5.01 7.25 -2.30
CA LYS A 103 -5.74 6.71 -1.15
C LYS A 103 -6.31 5.32 -1.42
N SER A 104 -5.51 4.46 -2.06
CA SER A 104 -5.97 3.15 -2.57
C SER A 104 -6.59 2.27 -1.48
N TYR A 105 -6.16 2.39 -0.22
CA TYR A 105 -6.71 1.59 0.88
C TYR A 105 -8.17 1.93 1.22
N ASN A 106 -8.71 3.07 0.77
CA ASN A 106 -10.12 3.40 0.99
C ASN A 106 -11.05 2.43 0.25
N ILE A 107 -10.58 1.78 -0.82
CA ILE A 107 -11.30 0.68 -1.50
C ILE A 107 -11.63 -0.45 -0.50
N CYS A 108 -10.82 -0.63 0.54
CA CYS A 108 -11.03 -1.69 1.51
C CYS A 108 -12.23 -1.44 2.43
N PHE A 109 -12.80 -0.23 2.53
CA PHE A 109 -13.90 0.04 3.46
C PHE A 109 -15.14 -0.82 3.20
N GLU A 110 -15.35 -1.23 1.95
CA GLU A 110 -16.48 -2.08 1.55
C GLU A 110 -16.22 -3.59 1.79
N LEU A 111 -15.01 -3.97 2.22
CA LEU A 111 -14.63 -5.36 2.46
C LEU A 111 -14.98 -5.78 3.90
N GLU A 112 -15.52 -6.99 4.05
CA GLU A 112 -15.79 -7.59 5.37
C GLU A 112 -14.51 -7.70 6.22
N ASP A 113 -13.37 -7.96 5.58
CA ASP A 113 -12.05 -8.12 6.19
C ASP A 113 -11.24 -6.81 6.30
N SER A 114 -11.87 -5.66 6.09
CA SER A 114 -11.21 -4.34 6.12
C SER A 114 -10.36 -4.11 7.38
N ASN A 115 -10.87 -4.51 8.53
CA ASN A 115 -10.18 -4.39 9.82
C ASN A 115 -8.84 -5.16 9.86
N GLU A 116 -8.78 -6.36 9.29
CA GLU A 116 -7.54 -7.14 9.22
C GLU A 116 -6.53 -6.43 8.33
N ILE A 117 -6.97 -5.93 7.17
CA ILE A 117 -6.13 -5.21 6.20
C ILE A 117 -5.53 -3.95 6.83
N PHE A 118 -6.37 -3.11 7.44
CA PHE A 118 -5.93 -1.87 8.08
C PHE A 118 -5.01 -2.14 9.26
N THR A 119 -5.35 -3.10 10.11
CA THR A 119 -4.50 -3.45 11.25
C THR A 119 -3.12 -3.94 10.80
N GLN A 120 -3.06 -4.79 9.77
CA GLN A 120 -1.79 -5.27 9.23
C GLN A 120 -0.98 -4.15 8.57
N LEU A 121 -1.63 -3.20 7.89
CA LEU A 121 -0.98 -2.00 7.34
C LEU A 121 -0.32 -1.19 8.44
N TYR A 122 -1.05 -0.85 9.50
CA TYR A 122 -0.54 -0.02 10.60
C TYR A 122 0.61 -0.71 11.34
N ARG A 123 0.47 -1.99 11.67
CA ARG A 123 1.56 -2.77 12.28
C ARG A 123 2.81 -2.75 11.40
N THR A 124 2.63 -2.85 10.08
CA THR A 124 3.74 -2.80 9.14
C THR A 124 4.41 -1.42 9.12
N LEU A 125 3.63 -0.34 8.99
CA LEU A 125 4.15 1.02 8.98
C LEU A 125 4.88 1.37 10.29
N PHE A 126 4.28 1.07 11.44
CA PHE A 126 4.95 1.27 12.73
C PHE A 126 6.24 0.46 12.87
N SER A 127 6.32 -0.75 12.30
CA SER A 127 7.54 -1.55 12.35
C SER A 127 8.69 -1.02 11.50
N VAL A 128 8.41 -0.21 10.46
CA VAL A 128 9.45 0.31 9.54
C VAL A 128 9.85 1.75 9.82
N ILE A 129 9.10 2.48 10.64
CA ILE A 129 9.40 3.87 11.00
C ILE A 129 10.68 3.92 11.86
N ASN A 130 11.66 4.68 11.40
CA ASN A 130 12.94 4.94 12.08
C ASN A 130 13.51 6.31 11.68
N ASN A 131 14.56 6.77 12.37
CA ASN A 131 15.18 8.09 12.14
C ASN A 131 15.96 8.22 10.82
N GLY A 132 16.13 7.13 10.07
CA GLY A 132 16.75 7.15 8.74
C GLY A 132 15.83 7.71 7.64
N HIS A 133 14.53 7.85 7.92
CA HIS A 133 13.56 8.37 6.97
C HIS A 133 13.64 9.88 6.81
N ASN A 134 13.46 10.34 5.57
CA ASN A 134 13.28 11.77 5.34
C ASN A 134 11.83 12.19 5.66
N GLN A 135 11.62 13.50 5.75
CA GLN A 135 10.31 14.07 6.07
C GLN A 135 9.19 13.66 5.10
N LYS A 136 9.50 13.47 3.81
CA LYS A 136 8.50 13.08 2.81
C LYS A 136 7.98 11.67 3.05
N VAL A 137 8.86 10.74 3.41
CA VAL A 137 8.46 9.37 3.75
C VAL A 137 7.48 9.38 4.92
N HIS A 138 7.81 10.11 5.98
CA HIS A 138 6.91 10.27 7.13
C HIS A 138 5.57 10.89 6.75
N MET A 139 5.58 11.95 5.92
CA MET A 139 4.36 12.59 5.43
C MET A 139 3.46 11.58 4.72
N HIS A 140 3.97 10.83 3.74
CA HIS A 140 3.15 9.85 3.01
C HIS A 140 2.64 8.70 3.90
N MET A 141 3.44 8.25 4.88
CA MET A 141 2.95 7.26 5.87
C MET A 141 1.79 7.84 6.70
N VAL A 142 1.94 9.08 7.19
CA VAL A 142 0.91 9.76 7.98
C VAL A 142 -0.33 10.03 7.15
N ASP A 143 -0.20 10.46 5.90
CA ASP A 143 -1.32 10.73 5.00
C ASP A 143 -2.13 9.46 4.75
N LEU A 144 -1.45 8.34 4.47
CA LEU A 144 -2.10 7.05 4.27
C LEU A 144 -2.83 6.54 5.52
N MET A 145 -2.19 6.64 6.70
CA MET A 145 -2.85 6.26 7.95
C MET A 145 -4.01 7.20 8.29
N SER A 146 -3.82 8.51 8.10
CA SER A 146 -4.85 9.49 8.45
C SER A 146 -6.07 9.36 7.53
N SER A 147 -5.90 9.01 6.25
CA SER A 147 -7.04 8.79 5.35
C SER A 147 -7.97 7.69 5.87
N ILE A 148 -7.40 6.58 6.39
CA ILE A 148 -8.18 5.46 6.92
C ILE A 148 -8.98 5.87 8.16
N ILE A 149 -8.36 6.61 9.10
CA ILE A 149 -9.06 7.05 10.32
C ILE A 149 -10.09 8.14 10.02
N CYS A 150 -9.79 9.08 9.13
CA CYS A 150 -10.66 10.22 8.85
C CYS A 150 -11.84 9.88 7.95
N GLU A 151 -11.68 8.91 7.04
CA GLU A 151 -12.71 8.54 6.07
C GLU A 151 -13.50 7.29 6.50
N GLY A 152 -13.00 6.52 7.47
CA GLY A 152 -13.73 5.38 8.01
C GLY A 152 -14.84 5.81 8.97
N ASP A 153 -16.03 5.22 8.82
CA ASP A 153 -17.17 5.47 9.72
C ASP A 153 -16.89 4.99 11.16
N THR A 154 -16.11 3.93 11.29
CA THR A 154 -15.73 3.34 12.57
C THR A 154 -14.28 2.88 12.55
N VAL A 155 -13.65 2.92 13.71
CA VAL A 155 -12.30 2.38 13.93
C VAL A 155 -12.44 1.17 14.86
N SER A 156 -11.98 0.01 14.42
CA SER A 156 -12.01 -1.19 15.26
C SER A 156 -11.10 -1.06 16.48
N GLN A 157 -11.46 -1.75 17.56
CA GLN A 157 -10.67 -1.76 18.79
C GLN A 157 -9.23 -2.25 18.54
N GLU A 158 -9.05 -3.26 17.69
CA GLU A 158 -7.71 -3.79 17.39
C GLU A 158 -6.83 -2.76 16.67
N LEU A 159 -7.39 -2.02 15.71
CA LEU A 159 -6.68 -0.95 15.03
C LEU A 159 -6.34 0.18 16.01
N LEU A 160 -7.28 0.55 16.88
CA LEU A 160 -7.07 1.55 17.92
C LEU A 160 -5.94 1.12 18.88
N ASP A 161 -5.96 -0.11 19.37
CA ASP A 161 -4.92 -0.66 20.24
C ASP A 161 -3.55 -0.65 19.55
N THR A 162 -3.52 -0.96 18.26
CA THR A 162 -2.31 -0.91 17.42
C THR A 162 -1.73 0.51 17.34
N VAL A 163 -2.57 1.54 17.29
CA VAL A 163 -2.11 2.93 17.33
C VAL A 163 -1.66 3.32 18.74
N LEU A 164 -2.47 3.03 19.75
CA LEU A 164 -2.25 3.48 21.13
C LEU A 164 -1.01 2.86 21.79
N VAL A 165 -0.67 1.60 21.47
CA VAL A 165 0.53 0.94 22.04
C VAL A 165 1.81 1.71 21.72
N ASN A 166 1.88 2.35 20.55
CA ASN A 166 3.02 3.18 20.13
C ASN A 166 3.09 4.54 20.86
N LEU A 167 2.01 4.94 21.56
CA LEU A 167 1.97 6.17 22.35
C LEU A 167 2.40 5.99 23.81
N VAL A 168 2.47 4.74 24.29
CA VAL A 168 2.88 4.44 25.66
C VAL A 168 4.38 4.74 25.82
N PRO A 169 4.82 5.49 26.86
CA PRO A 169 6.21 5.89 27.03
C PRO A 169 7.22 4.75 26.94
N ALA A 170 6.88 3.56 27.45
CA ALA A 170 7.73 2.36 27.37
C ALA A 170 8.06 1.93 25.92
N HIS A 171 7.19 2.26 24.95
CA HIS A 171 7.39 1.99 23.52
C HIS A 171 7.89 3.22 22.75
N LYS A 172 7.61 4.45 23.23
CA LYS A 172 8.15 5.70 22.66
C LYS A 172 9.68 5.76 22.72
N VAL A 173 10.27 5.20 23.78
CA VAL A 173 11.73 5.17 23.97
C VAL A 173 12.43 4.41 22.84
N CYS A 174 11.81 3.39 22.23
CA CYS A 174 12.37 2.71 21.06
C CYS A 174 12.28 3.54 19.76
N ILE A 175 11.27 4.40 19.60
CA ILE A 175 11.12 5.22 18.38
C ILE A 175 12.01 6.48 18.46
N SER A 176 12.28 6.98 19.67
CA SER A 176 13.07 8.20 19.88
C SER A 176 14.56 7.97 20.17
N LEU A 177 15.02 6.72 20.38
CA LEU A 177 16.43 6.40 20.70
C LEU A 177 17.20 5.59 19.65
N TYR A 178 16.67 5.41 18.43
CA TYR A 178 17.42 4.84 17.30
C TYR A 178 17.37 5.76 16.08
#